data_AF-A0AA45XPT1-F1
#
_entry.id   AF-A0AA45XPT1-F1
#
_cell.length_a   1.000
_cell.length_b   1.000
_cell.length_c   1.000
_cell.angle_alpha   90.00
_cell.angle_beta   90.00
_cell.angle_gamma   90.00
#
_symmetry.space_group_name_H-M   'P 1'
#
loop_
_entity.id
_entity.type
_entity.pdbx_description
1 polymer ?
#
loop_
_entity_poly.entity_id
_entity_poly.type
_entity_poly.pdbx_seq_one_letter_code
_entity_poly.pdbx_strand_id
1 'polypeptide(L)'
;MHEQNVAVRLERLERRVRRGNLLAASMLVLGASLALIGTSVATPDVSVVPELRTYKLTVLDSEGRMRVQIAEDADDIPRNSRAAGLTIYDAMGDERGGIGTMANGAAVMALDAPVGVGYKVRDRAGMKVAADGTAVITALSNEGSFAASLIAQGNQGRLELSRKDSAKGEISTRVLTFDSDSTKVEKAL
;
A
#
# COMPACT_ATOMS: atom_id res chain seq x y z
N MET A 1 -3.61 8.55 -90.02
CA MET A 1 -2.41 8.21 -89.20
C MET A 1 -2.08 9.24 -88.11
N HIS A 2 -2.33 10.55 -88.31
CA HIS A 2 -2.01 11.58 -87.31
C HIS A 2 -2.93 11.57 -86.07
N GLU A 3 -4.24 11.37 -86.23
CA GLU A 3 -5.19 11.34 -85.10
C GLU A 3 -5.02 10.14 -84.16
N GLN A 4 -4.69 8.96 -84.70
CA GLN A 4 -4.41 7.76 -83.90
C GLN A 4 -3.17 7.93 -82.99
N ASN A 5 -2.20 8.76 -83.39
CA ASN A 5 -1.02 9.06 -82.57
C ASN A 5 -1.36 9.96 -81.38
N VAL A 6 -2.27 10.93 -81.59
CA VAL A 6 -2.72 11.87 -80.55
C VAL A 6 -3.52 11.13 -79.47
N ALA A 7 -4.46 10.26 -79.85
CA ALA A 7 -5.26 9.49 -78.90
C ALA A 7 -4.40 8.60 -77.98
N VAL A 8 -3.39 7.92 -78.53
CA VAL A 8 -2.46 7.07 -77.76
C VAL A 8 -1.59 7.91 -76.81
N ARG A 9 -1.19 9.12 -77.20
CA ARG A 9 -0.44 10.03 -76.33
C ARG A 9 -1.31 10.60 -75.20
N LEU A 10 -2.57 10.90 -75.48
CA LEU A 10 -3.54 11.38 -74.49
C LEU A 10 -3.78 10.33 -73.41
N GLU A 11 -4.01 9.09 -73.83
CA GLU A 11 -4.30 7.97 -72.93
C GLU A 11 -3.10 7.59 -72.05
N ARG A 12 -1.87 7.77 -72.56
CA ARG A 12 -0.64 7.66 -71.75
C ARG A 12 -0.50 8.81 -70.76
N LEU A 13 -0.90 10.03 -71.13
CA LEU A 13 -0.87 11.19 -70.24
C LEU A 13 -1.87 11.03 -69.10
N GLU A 14 -3.11 10.64 -69.41
CA GLU A 14 -4.15 10.39 -68.41
C GLU A 14 -3.75 9.29 -67.42
N ARG A 15 -3.14 8.20 -67.91
CA ARG A 15 -2.62 7.13 -67.05
C ARG A 15 -1.49 7.62 -66.14
N ARG A 16 -0.62 8.52 -66.62
CA ARG A 16 0.46 9.13 -65.81
C ARG A 16 -0.10 10.09 -64.76
N VAL A 17 -1.06 10.94 -65.13
CA VAL A 17 -1.71 11.88 -64.20
C VAL A 17 -2.49 11.14 -63.12
N ARG A 18 -3.27 10.11 -63.48
CA ARG A 18 -3.98 9.28 -62.50
C ARG A 18 -3.04 8.57 -61.54
N ARG A 19 -1.91 8.03 -62.03
CA ARG A 19 -0.87 7.44 -61.16
C ARG A 19 -0.20 8.48 -60.25
N GLY A 20 0.09 9.67 -60.76
CA GLY A 20 0.65 10.77 -59.97
C GLY A 20 -0.28 11.20 -58.85
N ASN A 21 -1.58 11.36 -59.15
CA ASN A 21 -2.59 11.73 -58.17
C ASN A 21 -2.81 10.63 -57.11
N LEU A 22 -2.76 9.35 -57.49
CA LEU A 22 -2.81 8.22 -56.56
C LEU A 22 -1.62 8.21 -55.60
N LEU A 23 -0.40 8.45 -56.12
CA LEU A 23 0.80 8.52 -55.30
C LEU A 23 0.75 9.70 -54.31
N ALA A 24 0.35 10.88 -54.78
CA ALA A 24 0.19 12.05 -53.93
C ALA A 24 -0.85 11.82 -52.82
N ALA A 25 -2.01 11.23 -53.16
CA ALA A 25 -3.04 10.87 -52.18
C ALA A 25 -2.51 9.87 -51.15
N SER A 26 -1.78 8.85 -51.59
CA SER A 26 -1.19 7.85 -50.69
C SER A 26 -0.14 8.44 -49.74
N MET A 27 0.70 9.38 -50.21
CA MET A 27 1.65 10.08 -49.35
C MET A 27 0.96 10.97 -48.32
N LEU A 28 -0.15 11.61 -48.70
CA LEU A 28 -0.93 12.47 -47.80
C LEU A 28 -1.62 11.66 -46.70
N VAL A 29 -2.18 10.49 -47.05
CA VAL A 29 -2.73 9.53 -46.08
C VAL A 29 -1.64 9.02 -45.15
N LEU A 30 -0.47 8.65 -45.69
CA LEU A 30 0.65 8.17 -44.88
C LEU A 30 1.15 9.25 -43.90
N GLY A 31 1.31 10.49 -44.37
CA GLY A 31 1.71 11.64 -43.55
C GLY A 31 0.70 11.95 -42.44
N ALA A 32 -0.60 11.92 -42.75
CA ALA A 32 -1.65 12.08 -41.75
C ALA A 32 -1.63 10.94 -40.70
N SER A 33 -1.38 9.70 -41.15
CA SER A 33 -1.26 8.53 -40.27
C SER A 33 -0.06 8.65 -39.31
N LEU A 34 1.10 9.10 -39.81
CA LEU A 34 2.30 9.32 -39.01
C LEU A 34 2.14 10.49 -38.02
N ALA A 35 1.44 11.56 -38.41
CA ALA A 35 1.14 12.68 -37.52
C ALA A 35 0.23 12.26 -36.34
N LEU A 36 -0.76 11.40 -36.59
CA LEU A 36 -1.64 10.83 -35.55
C LEU A 36 -0.89 9.94 -34.56
N ILE A 37 0.13 9.22 -35.01
CA ILE A 37 1.00 8.42 -34.13
C ILE A 37 1.86 9.36 -33.26
N GLY A 38 2.38 10.46 -33.81
CA GLY A 38 3.16 11.44 -33.06
C GLY A 38 2.41 12.11 -31.90
N THR A 39 1.09 12.30 -32.01
CA THR A 39 0.27 12.92 -30.95
C THR A 39 -0.12 11.96 -29.82
N SER A 40 0.00 10.65 -30.02
CA SER A 40 -0.33 9.65 -28.99
C SER A 40 0.83 9.33 -28.04
N VAL A 41 2.03 9.84 -28.33
CA VAL A 41 3.20 9.83 -27.43
C VAL A 41 3.29 11.14 -26.62
N ALA A 42 2.18 11.89 -26.52
CA ALA A 42 2.06 12.95 -25.54
C ALA A 42 2.34 12.34 -24.15
N THR A 43 3.40 12.83 -23.52
CA THR A 43 3.78 12.53 -22.15
C THR A 43 2.53 12.52 -21.28
N PRO A 44 2.30 11.49 -20.44
CA PRO A 44 1.14 11.51 -19.58
C PRO A 44 1.31 12.70 -18.65
N ASP A 45 0.51 13.75 -18.88
CA ASP A 45 0.18 14.70 -17.83
C ASP A 45 -0.22 13.84 -16.64
N VAL A 46 0.56 13.91 -15.56
CA VAL A 46 0.29 13.19 -14.31
C VAL A 46 -1.01 13.76 -13.78
N SER A 47 -2.09 13.22 -14.30
CA SER A 47 -3.45 13.64 -14.04
C SER A 47 -3.74 13.19 -12.63
N VAL A 48 -4.02 14.15 -11.74
CA VAL A 48 -4.54 13.85 -10.42
C VAL A 48 -5.83 13.06 -10.62
N VAL A 49 -5.81 11.77 -10.24
CA VAL A 49 -7.02 10.94 -10.27
C VAL A 49 -7.89 11.36 -9.08
N PRO A 50 -9.13 11.86 -9.31
CA PRO A 50 -9.96 12.35 -8.21
C PRO A 50 -10.37 11.28 -7.20
N GLU A 51 -10.59 10.04 -7.65
CA GLU A 51 -10.93 8.89 -6.81
C GLU A 51 -10.33 7.60 -7.38
N LEU A 52 -9.69 6.80 -6.53
CA LEU A 52 -9.24 5.45 -6.86
C LEU A 52 -10.05 4.43 -6.05
N ARG A 53 -10.86 3.62 -6.73
CA ARG A 53 -11.54 2.46 -6.14
C ARG A 53 -10.83 1.18 -6.54
N THR A 54 -10.30 0.46 -5.56
CA THR A 54 -9.62 -0.81 -5.78
C THR A 54 -9.79 -1.70 -4.57
N TYR A 55 -9.74 -3.02 -4.79
CA TYR A 55 -9.62 -4.00 -3.70
C TYR A 55 -8.20 -4.06 -3.13
N LYS A 56 -7.20 -3.67 -3.93
CA LYS A 56 -5.79 -3.76 -3.57
C LYS A 56 -4.98 -2.65 -4.23
N LEU A 57 -4.19 -1.95 -3.43
CA LEU A 57 -3.13 -1.06 -3.90
C LEU A 57 -1.80 -1.62 -3.39
N THR A 58 -0.80 -1.75 -4.27
CA THR A 58 0.54 -2.22 -3.92
C THR A 58 1.56 -1.22 -4.41
N VAL A 59 2.38 -0.70 -3.49
CA VAL A 59 3.48 0.21 -3.79
C VAL A 59 4.77 -0.59 -3.79
N LEU A 60 5.51 -0.50 -4.90
CA LEU A 60 6.79 -1.15 -5.10
C LEU A 60 7.93 -0.13 -5.01
N ASP A 61 9.12 -0.56 -4.61
CA ASP A 61 10.34 0.23 -4.76
C ASP A 61 10.94 0.10 -6.18
N SER A 62 12.07 0.76 -6.44
CA SER A 62 12.76 0.74 -7.73
C SER A 62 13.27 -0.64 -8.17
N GLU A 63 13.36 -1.59 -7.25
CA GLU A 63 13.79 -2.97 -7.52
C GLU A 63 12.58 -3.91 -7.65
N GLY A 64 11.35 -3.37 -7.62
CA GLY A 64 10.11 -4.14 -7.75
C GLY A 64 9.67 -4.82 -6.46
N ARG A 65 10.27 -4.50 -5.30
CA ARG A 65 9.89 -5.09 -4.01
C ARG A 65 8.71 -4.34 -3.40
N MET A 66 7.78 -5.08 -2.79
CA MET A 66 6.65 -4.48 -2.09
C MET A 66 7.13 -3.69 -0.87
N ARG A 67 6.64 -2.45 -0.74
CA ARG A 67 6.92 -1.55 0.39
C ARG A 67 5.68 -1.22 1.21
N VAL A 68 4.54 -1.11 0.52
CA VAL A 68 3.24 -0.80 1.12
C VAL A 68 2.17 -1.61 0.40
N GLN A 69 1.24 -2.16 1.15
CA GLN A 69 0.03 -2.77 0.61
C GLN A 69 -1.18 -2.18 1.32
N ILE A 70 -2.17 -1.71 0.56
CA ILE A 70 -3.50 -1.38 1.08
C ILE A 70 -4.46 -2.44 0.55
N ALA A 71 -4.99 -3.27 1.44
CA ALA A 71 -5.87 -4.38 1.10
C ALA A 71 -6.68 -4.84 2.31
N GLU A 72 -7.68 -5.69 2.06
CA GLU A 72 -8.24 -6.57 3.09
C GLU A 72 -7.29 -7.74 3.35
N ASP A 73 -7.30 -8.24 4.60
CA ASP A 73 -6.58 -9.46 4.96
C ASP A 73 -6.97 -10.63 4.05
N ALA A 74 -6.02 -11.53 3.80
CA ALA A 74 -6.30 -12.79 3.13
C ALA A 74 -7.22 -13.69 3.98
N ASP A 75 -8.08 -14.47 3.31
CA ASP A 75 -9.09 -15.32 3.94
C ASP A 75 -8.52 -16.45 4.80
N ASP A 76 -7.24 -16.78 4.62
CA ASP A 76 -6.54 -17.89 5.26
C ASP A 76 -5.82 -17.50 6.57
N ILE A 77 -5.83 -16.22 6.94
CA ILE A 77 -5.19 -15.74 8.17
C ILE A 77 -6.18 -15.88 9.34
N PRO A 78 -5.89 -16.71 10.35
CA PRO A 78 -6.75 -16.84 11.52
C PRO A 78 -6.67 -15.58 12.38
N ARG A 79 -7.55 -14.61 12.10
CA ARG A 79 -7.73 -13.39 12.89
C ARG A 79 -9.03 -13.45 13.68
N ASN A 80 -9.01 -12.84 14.87
CA ASN A 80 -10.22 -12.63 15.68
C ASN A 80 -11.27 -11.75 14.98
N SER A 81 -10.86 -10.99 13.96
CA SER A 81 -11.74 -10.19 13.10
C SER A 81 -11.00 -9.84 11.80
N ARG A 82 -11.73 -9.81 10.68
CA ARG A 82 -11.21 -9.35 9.38
C ARG A 82 -10.77 -7.90 9.49
N ALA A 83 -9.63 -7.54 8.92
CA ALA A 83 -9.18 -6.17 8.83
C ALA A 83 -8.97 -5.72 7.39
N ALA A 84 -9.17 -4.43 7.16
CA ALA A 84 -8.76 -3.74 5.96
C ALA A 84 -7.89 -2.55 6.35
N GLY A 85 -6.79 -2.36 5.63
CA GLY A 85 -5.82 -1.36 6.03
C GLY A 85 -4.56 -1.36 5.19
N LEU A 86 -3.55 -0.71 5.73
CA LEU A 86 -2.23 -0.55 5.17
C LEU A 86 -1.23 -1.41 5.94
N THR A 87 -0.43 -2.18 5.22
CA THR A 87 0.71 -2.94 5.73
C THR A 87 1.99 -2.38 5.13
N ILE A 88 3.04 -2.23 5.95
CA ILE A 88 4.37 -1.79 5.51
C ILE A 88 5.36 -2.94 5.53
N TYR A 89 6.31 -2.94 4.60
CA TYR A 89 7.32 -3.99 4.46
C TYR A 89 8.73 -3.39 4.42
N ASP A 90 9.73 -4.16 4.87
CA ASP A 90 11.15 -3.79 4.74
C ASP A 90 11.79 -4.28 3.43
N ALA A 91 13.10 -4.07 3.29
CA ALA A 91 13.82 -4.35 2.04
C ALA A 91 13.96 -5.85 1.74
N MET A 92 13.74 -6.70 2.75
CA MET A 92 13.72 -8.15 2.60
C MET A 92 12.32 -8.66 2.26
N GLY A 93 11.31 -7.77 2.26
CA GLY A 93 9.90 -8.13 2.07
C GLY A 93 9.21 -8.55 3.36
N ASP A 94 9.84 -8.38 4.52
CA ASP A 94 9.24 -8.72 5.81
C ASP A 94 8.29 -7.60 6.26
N GLU A 95 7.10 -7.98 6.75
CA GLU A 95 6.14 -7.05 7.34
C GLU A 95 6.78 -6.29 8.52
N ARG A 96 6.52 -4.99 8.59
CA ARG A 96 6.99 -4.05 9.63
C ARG A 96 5.86 -3.41 10.42
N GLY A 97 4.66 -3.97 10.30
CA GLY A 97 3.43 -3.49 10.92
C GLY A 97 2.50 -2.81 9.92
N GLY A 98 1.57 -2.02 10.44
CA GLY A 98 0.50 -1.44 9.64
C GLY A 98 -0.52 -0.64 10.43
N ILE A 99 -1.57 -0.20 9.75
CA ILE A 99 -2.75 0.45 10.31
C ILE A 99 -4.00 -0.10 9.63
N GLY A 100 -5.04 -0.42 10.39
CA GLY A 100 -6.27 -0.94 9.81
C GLY A 100 -7.47 -0.83 10.72
N THR A 101 -8.65 -0.98 10.12
CA THR A 101 -9.91 -1.16 10.83
C THR A 101 -10.33 -2.60 10.76
N MET A 102 -10.94 -3.08 11.84
CA MET A 102 -11.43 -4.44 11.97
C MET A 102 -12.95 -4.46 11.80
N ALA A 103 -13.49 -5.56 11.27
CA ALA A 103 -14.94 -5.76 11.10
C ALA A 103 -15.72 -5.72 12.44
N ASN A 104 -15.04 -5.96 13.56
CA ASN A 104 -15.62 -5.82 14.90
C ASN A 104 -15.69 -4.36 15.40
N GLY A 105 -15.27 -3.38 14.59
CA GLY A 105 -15.31 -1.95 14.92
C GLY A 105 -14.04 -1.40 15.58
N ALA A 106 -13.03 -2.23 15.83
CA ALA A 106 -11.76 -1.74 16.35
C ALA A 106 -10.89 -1.08 15.26
N ALA A 107 -10.02 -0.16 15.68
CA ALA A 107 -8.95 0.39 14.85
C ALA A 107 -7.60 0.11 15.51
N VAL A 108 -6.60 -0.27 14.72
CA VAL A 108 -5.27 -0.67 15.21
C VAL A 108 -4.19 -0.02 14.36
N MET A 109 -3.10 0.38 15.00
CA MET A 109 -1.82 0.63 14.36
C MET A 109 -0.76 -0.16 15.13
N ALA A 110 0.12 -0.85 14.44
CA ALA A 110 1.19 -1.64 15.03
C ALA A 110 2.49 -1.48 14.24
N LEU A 111 3.61 -1.62 14.93
CA LEU A 111 4.96 -1.60 14.39
C LEU A 111 5.71 -2.83 14.89
N ASP A 112 6.36 -3.51 13.95
CA ASP A 112 7.04 -4.76 14.22
C ASP A 112 8.55 -4.58 14.28
N ALA A 113 9.19 -5.34 15.17
CA ALA A 113 10.61 -5.59 15.16
C ALA A 113 11.05 -6.19 13.82
N PRO A 114 12.30 -5.95 13.37
CA PRO A 114 12.90 -6.71 12.28
C PRO A 114 12.85 -8.22 12.57
N VAL A 115 12.83 -9.04 11.52
CA VAL A 115 12.96 -10.49 11.69
C VAL A 115 14.24 -10.82 12.45
N GLY A 116 14.13 -11.72 13.43
CA GLY A 116 15.25 -12.14 14.28
C GLY A 116 15.58 -11.20 15.45
N VAL A 117 14.84 -10.09 15.64
CA VAL A 117 15.10 -9.14 16.74
C VAL A 117 14.13 -9.34 17.91
N GLY A 118 14.68 -9.74 19.06
CA GLY A 118 13.94 -9.91 20.30
C GLY A 118 13.07 -11.18 20.32
N TYR A 119 11.94 -11.10 21.01
CA TYR A 119 11.00 -12.20 21.17
C TYR A 119 10.31 -12.60 19.85
N LYS A 120 9.85 -13.86 19.77
CA LYS A 120 9.25 -14.48 18.56
C LYS A 120 8.03 -13.72 18.01
N VAL A 121 7.22 -13.12 18.88
CA VAL A 121 6.15 -12.20 18.48
C VAL A 121 6.80 -10.87 18.17
N ARG A 122 6.61 -10.38 16.94
CA ARG A 122 7.38 -9.26 16.40
C ARG A 122 6.79 -7.90 16.74
N ASP A 123 5.52 -7.79 17.11
CA ASP A 123 4.90 -6.55 17.55
C ASP A 123 5.76 -5.89 18.66
N ARG A 124 6.10 -4.61 18.48
CA ARG A 124 6.93 -3.85 19.44
C ARG A 124 6.28 -2.60 19.93
N ALA A 125 5.51 -1.93 19.09
CA ALA A 125 4.77 -0.75 19.49
C ALA A 125 3.44 -0.74 18.78
N GLY A 126 2.40 -0.30 19.45
CA GLY A 126 1.10 -0.23 18.82
C GLY A 126 0.13 0.62 19.59
N MET A 127 -0.98 0.90 18.94
CA MET A 127 -2.14 1.52 19.53
C MET A 127 -3.40 0.86 19.01
N LYS A 128 -4.42 0.82 19.84
CA LYS A 128 -5.72 0.26 19.51
C LYS A 128 -6.81 1.11 20.13
N VAL A 129 -7.86 1.34 19.36
CA VAL A 129 -9.16 1.74 19.89
C VAL A 129 -10.10 0.56 19.68
N ALA A 130 -10.59 -0.01 20.78
CA ALA A 130 -11.57 -1.09 20.73
C ALA A 130 -12.96 -0.56 20.37
N ALA A 131 -13.87 -1.47 20.02
CA ALA A 131 -15.24 -1.12 19.64
C ALA A 131 -16.05 -0.43 20.75
N ASP A 132 -15.67 -0.66 22.02
CA ASP A 132 -16.26 -0.01 23.19
C ASP A 132 -15.64 1.37 23.49
N GLY A 133 -14.70 1.84 22.65
CA GLY A 133 -13.98 3.10 22.83
C GLY A 133 -12.76 3.02 23.73
N THR A 134 -12.42 1.85 24.30
CA THR A 134 -11.20 1.67 25.09
C THR A 134 -9.97 1.92 24.21
N ALA A 135 -9.14 2.89 24.59
CA ALA A 135 -7.92 3.25 23.88
C ALA A 135 -6.68 2.72 24.62
N VAL A 136 -5.76 2.12 23.87
CA VAL A 136 -4.50 1.59 24.38
C VAL A 136 -3.37 2.06 23.49
N ILE A 137 -2.27 2.54 24.08
CA ILE A 137 -0.98 2.75 23.43
C ILE A 137 0.02 1.90 24.20
N THR A 138 0.80 1.07 23.52
CA THR A 138 1.66 0.09 24.18
C THR A 138 3.00 -0.09 23.49
N ALA A 139 4.00 -0.49 24.28
CA ALA A 139 5.30 -0.93 23.83
C ALA A 139 5.63 -2.28 24.47
N LEU A 140 6.08 -3.23 23.66
CA LEU A 140 6.58 -4.53 24.10
C LEU A 140 8.11 -4.50 24.18
N SER A 141 8.65 -5.13 25.23
CA SER A 141 10.08 -5.37 25.36
C SER A 141 10.55 -6.41 24.34
N ASN A 142 11.85 -6.44 24.08
CA ASN A 142 12.46 -7.53 23.32
C ASN A 142 12.39 -8.89 24.04
N GLU A 143 11.93 -8.95 25.29
CA GLU A 143 11.67 -10.21 26.02
C GLU A 143 10.23 -10.71 25.86
N GLY A 144 9.39 -10.01 25.08
CA GLY A 144 8.03 -10.44 24.76
C GLY A 144 6.97 -10.06 25.79
N SER A 145 7.32 -9.21 26.75
CA SER A 145 6.39 -8.66 27.75
C SER A 145 6.04 -7.22 27.41
N PHE A 146 4.82 -6.77 27.75
CA PHE A 146 4.53 -5.34 27.74
C PHE A 146 5.50 -4.60 28.66
N ALA A 147 6.21 -3.61 28.13
CA ALA A 147 7.12 -2.76 28.90
C ALA A 147 6.41 -1.50 29.41
N ALA A 148 5.51 -0.96 28.59
CA ALA A 148 4.72 0.21 28.93
C ALA A 148 3.36 0.18 28.22
N SER A 149 2.30 0.58 28.92
CA SER A 149 0.96 0.75 28.35
C SER A 149 0.27 1.99 28.92
N LEU A 150 -0.21 2.87 28.06
CA LEU A 150 -1.14 3.93 28.40
C LEU A 150 -2.54 3.50 27.98
N ILE A 151 -3.47 3.44 28.94
CA ILE A 151 -4.81 2.90 28.74
C ILE A 151 -5.82 3.96 29.18
N ALA A 152 -6.82 4.22 28.33
CA ALA A 152 -7.97 5.06 28.65
C ALA A 152 -9.26 4.28 28.44
N GLN A 153 -10.13 4.27 29.44
CA GLN A 153 -11.40 3.55 29.43
C GLN A 153 -12.46 4.36 30.20
N GLY A 154 -13.58 4.68 29.53
CA GLY A 154 -14.61 5.54 30.11
C GLY A 154 -14.03 6.90 30.52
N ASN A 155 -14.16 7.25 31.79
CA ASN A 155 -13.59 8.48 32.37
C ASN A 155 -12.26 8.26 33.11
N GLN A 156 -11.64 7.09 32.96
CA GLN A 156 -10.41 6.71 33.68
C GLN A 156 -9.23 6.58 32.72
N GLY A 157 -8.05 6.94 33.22
CA GLY A 157 -6.77 6.70 32.56
C GLY A 157 -5.80 5.98 33.50
N ARG A 158 -4.94 5.12 32.94
CA ARG A 158 -3.85 4.50 33.68
C ARG A 158 -2.59 4.31 32.83
N LEU A 159 -1.44 4.44 33.48
CA LEU A 159 -0.13 4.09 32.94
C LEU A 159 0.35 2.82 33.64
N GLU A 160 0.69 1.81 32.86
CA GLU A 160 1.32 0.59 33.33
C GLU A 160 2.77 0.56 32.84
N LEU A 161 3.71 0.30 33.75
CA LEU A 161 5.12 0.08 33.44
C LEU A 161 5.52 -1.30 33.98
N SER A 162 5.92 -2.20 33.10
CA SER A 162 6.27 -3.57 33.52
C SER A 162 7.71 -3.94 33.22
N ARG A 163 8.24 -4.82 34.07
CA ARG A 163 9.56 -5.43 33.94
C ARG A 163 9.43 -6.92 34.18
N LYS A 164 9.93 -7.71 33.25
CA LYS A 164 10.09 -9.15 33.44
C LYS A 164 11.38 -9.43 34.21
N ASP A 165 11.29 -10.23 35.27
CA ASP A 165 12.42 -10.82 35.97
C ASP A 165 12.51 -12.29 35.55
N SER A 166 13.34 -12.55 34.53
CA SER A 166 13.51 -13.89 33.98
C SER A 166 14.16 -14.87 34.95
N ALA A 167 14.92 -14.40 35.95
CA ALA A 167 15.54 -15.27 36.95
C ALA A 167 14.50 -15.81 37.95
N LYS A 168 13.49 -14.99 38.27
CA LYS A 168 12.40 -15.38 39.17
C LYS A 168 11.18 -15.95 38.45
N GLY A 169 11.11 -15.79 37.12
CA GLY A 169 9.92 -16.13 36.36
C GLY A 169 8.75 -15.24 36.76
N GLU A 170 8.99 -13.95 36.98
CA GLU A 170 8.00 -12.98 37.46
C GLU A 170 7.91 -11.78 36.51
N ILE A 171 6.76 -11.10 36.52
CA ILE A 171 6.57 -9.78 35.91
C ILE A 171 6.09 -8.84 37.00
N SER A 172 6.83 -7.76 37.19
CA SER A 172 6.46 -6.66 38.07
C SER A 172 5.87 -5.53 37.25
N THR A 173 4.66 -5.09 37.56
CA THR A 173 3.97 -3.98 36.89
C THR A 173 3.64 -2.90 37.89
N ARG A 174 4.18 -1.71 37.67
CA ARG A 174 3.74 -0.48 38.35
C ARG A 174 2.56 0.10 37.60
N VAL A 175 1.49 0.39 38.32
CA VAL A 175 0.25 0.97 37.80
C VAL A 175 0.05 2.34 38.44
N LEU A 176 0.03 3.37 37.62
CA LEU A 176 -0.32 4.72 38.00
C LEU A 176 -1.69 5.08 37.44
N THR A 177 -2.59 5.52 38.30
CA THR A 177 -3.90 6.10 37.94
C THR A 177 -3.95 7.54 38.46
N PHE A 178 -5.07 8.23 38.25
CA PHE A 178 -5.27 9.55 38.84
C PHE A 178 -5.20 9.51 40.38
N ASP A 179 -5.82 8.50 40.99
CA ASP A 179 -5.98 8.39 42.45
C ASP A 179 -4.94 7.47 43.13
N SER A 180 -4.09 6.76 42.39
CA SER A 180 -3.22 5.73 42.98
C SER A 180 -1.93 5.48 42.23
N ASP A 181 -0.94 4.96 42.96
CA ASP A 181 0.32 4.43 42.45
C ASP A 181 0.63 3.13 43.20
N SER A 182 0.63 2.01 42.48
CA SER A 182 0.77 0.69 43.07
C SER A 182 1.69 -0.20 42.23
N THR A 183 2.23 -1.25 42.83
CA THR A 183 3.03 -2.26 42.11
C THR A 183 2.44 -3.64 42.36
N LYS A 184 2.25 -4.39 41.28
CA LYS A 184 1.82 -5.78 41.28
C LYS A 184 2.97 -6.66 40.80
N VAL A 185 3.07 -7.87 41.37
CA VAL A 185 4.01 -8.90 40.90
C VAL A 185 3.21 -10.16 40.57
N GLU A 186 3.43 -10.71 39.39
CA GLU A 186 2.76 -11.91 38.89
C GLU A 186 3.78 -12.91 38.36
N LYS A 187 3.40 -14.19 38.26
CA LYS A 187 4.24 -15.18 37.58
C LYS A 187 4.21 -14.94 36.06
N ALA A 188 5.37 -14.97 35.43
CA ALA A 188 5.50 -14.94 33.98
C ALA A 188 4.99 -16.26 33.39
N LEU A 189 4.08 -16.18 32.42
CA LEU A 189 3.62 -17.31 31.61
C LEU A 189 4.65 -17.70 30.54
#